data_AF-A0A928VUB7-F1
#
_entry.id   AF-A0A928VUB7-F1
#
_cell.length_a   1.000
_cell.length_b   1.000
_cell.length_c   1.000
_cell.angle_alpha   90.00
_cell.angle_beta   90.00
_cell.angle_gamma   90.00
#
_symmetry.space_group_name_H-M   'P 1'
#
loop_
_entity.id
_entity.type
_entity.pdbx_description
1 polymer ?
#
loop_
_entity_poly.entity_id
_entity_poly.type
_entity_poly.pdbx_seq_one_letter_code
_entity_poly.pdbx_strand_id
1 'polypeptide(L)'
;AATFIFGALVRGWGFEWAHELTDLTHLPGPFPSPPAHWFVNRQYHWRHHFDNQDAYFCGALTFVDRLMGTALSIKGKTIAVTGASGTLGRSLLLHLRTTGAKPIALTSSTETVTVTINGENVTIPTVRWQIGNETELAQLLEKVDILVLNHGVNVHGERTAEAIERSYQVNALSGWRLMELFLATVRTNKDIACKEVWVNTSEAEVSPAFSPLYELSKRTLGDWVTLRRLDAPCIIRKLILGPFKSNLNPIGVMSADSVAKKVVKAAQRDARNIIVTINPITWIAFPIKEFLVSRYFKLFSRPATAAHPAQTKSVAANRDR
;
A
#
# COMPACT_ATOMS: atom_id res chain seq x y z
N ALA A 1 17.65 17.30 16.04
CA ALA A 1 17.06 18.57 16.53
C ALA A 1 18.06 19.72 16.44
N ALA A 2 19.23 19.62 17.09
CA ALA A 2 20.28 20.65 17.03
C ALA A 2 20.71 21.03 15.59
N THR A 3 20.95 20.05 14.71
CA THR A 3 21.36 20.29 13.32
C THR A 3 20.31 21.02 12.49
N PHE A 4 19.02 20.79 12.75
CA PHE A 4 17.90 21.43 12.04
C PHE A 4 17.70 22.87 12.50
N ILE A 5 17.73 23.11 13.82
CA ILE A 5 17.62 24.45 14.39
C ILE A 5 18.84 25.28 14.00
N PHE A 6 20.03 24.71 14.08
CA PHE A 6 21.27 25.35 13.61
C PHE A 6 21.19 25.68 12.11
N GLY A 7 20.77 24.75 11.26
CA GLY A 7 20.59 25.02 9.83
C GLY A 7 19.54 26.10 9.53
N ALA A 8 18.42 26.11 10.25
CA ALA A 8 17.39 27.14 10.11
C ALA A 8 17.87 28.53 10.57
N LEU A 9 18.63 28.59 11.68
CA LEU A 9 19.24 29.83 12.17
C LEU A 9 20.28 30.38 11.20
N VAL A 10 21.16 29.53 10.66
CA VAL A 10 22.19 29.96 9.70
C VAL A 10 21.56 30.40 8.36
N ARG A 11 20.47 29.77 7.90
CA ARG A 11 19.68 30.25 6.76
C ARG A 11 19.02 31.61 7.03
N GLY A 12 18.47 31.80 8.23
CA GLY A 12 17.86 33.07 8.65
C GLY A 12 18.85 34.25 8.70
N TRP A 13 20.15 33.96 8.75
CA TRP A 13 21.23 34.96 8.64
C TRP A 13 21.68 35.27 7.21
N GLY A 14 21.06 34.70 6.18
CA GLY A 14 21.27 35.10 4.78
C GLY A 14 22.55 34.58 4.14
N PHE A 15 23.20 33.55 4.71
CA PHE A 15 24.36 32.91 4.10
C PHE A 15 23.94 31.98 2.95
N GLU A 16 24.27 32.32 1.71
CA GLU A 16 23.93 31.52 0.51
C GLU A 16 24.46 30.08 0.59
N TRP A 17 25.70 29.90 1.07
CA TRP A 17 26.30 28.57 1.27
C TRP A 17 25.50 27.71 2.28
N ALA A 18 24.80 28.33 3.22
CA ALA A 18 23.97 27.63 4.19
C ALA A 18 22.65 27.17 3.57
N HIS A 19 22.11 27.87 2.58
CA HIS A 19 20.97 27.38 1.81
C HIS A 19 21.32 26.09 1.06
N GLU A 20 22.47 26.05 0.38
CA GLU A 20 22.93 24.87 -0.36
C GLU A 20 23.25 23.68 0.56
N LEU A 21 23.85 23.93 1.73
CA LEU A 21 24.25 22.88 2.67
C LEU A 21 23.12 22.36 3.56
N THR A 22 22.07 23.15 3.79
CA THR A 22 21.04 22.81 4.79
C THR A 22 19.64 22.64 4.21
N ASP A 23 19.36 23.12 3.00
CA ASP A 23 18.08 22.92 2.31
C ASP A 23 18.12 21.75 1.32
N LEU A 24 18.63 20.62 1.81
CA LEU A 24 18.70 19.36 1.06
C LEU A 24 17.31 18.85 0.65
N THR A 25 16.24 19.36 1.29
CA THR A 25 14.86 18.99 1.02
C THR A 25 14.23 19.74 -0.15
N HIS A 26 14.74 20.88 -0.61
CA HIS A 26 14.18 21.59 -1.78
C HIS A 26 15.05 21.52 -3.04
N LEU A 27 16.24 20.93 -2.97
CA LEU A 27 17.11 20.78 -4.14
C LEU A 27 16.38 20.08 -5.31
N PRO A 28 16.69 20.43 -6.57
CA PRO A 28 16.14 19.74 -7.75
C PRO A 28 16.77 18.35 -7.94
N GLY A 29 16.14 17.49 -8.77
CA GLY A 29 16.65 16.16 -9.11
C GLY A 29 15.72 14.99 -8.76
N PRO A 30 16.05 13.75 -9.14
CA PRO A 30 15.20 12.59 -8.93
C PRO A 30 15.12 12.18 -7.45
N PHE A 31 14.05 11.48 -7.08
CA PHE A 31 13.89 10.87 -5.76
C PHE A 31 14.50 9.46 -5.73
N PRO A 32 15.49 9.20 -4.86
CA PRO A 32 16.18 7.90 -4.83
C PRO A 32 15.39 6.79 -4.13
N SER A 33 14.32 7.13 -3.39
CA SER A 33 13.55 6.18 -2.57
C SER A 33 12.19 6.75 -2.15
N PRO A 34 11.26 5.94 -1.62
CA PRO A 34 10.01 6.43 -1.04
C PRO A 34 10.20 7.23 0.27
N PRO A 35 9.15 7.91 0.77
CA PRO A 35 9.19 8.62 2.05
C PRO A 35 9.56 7.73 3.24
N ALA A 36 10.55 8.17 4.04
CA ALA A 36 11.13 7.43 5.16
C ALA A 36 10.22 7.41 6.40
N HIS A 37 10.53 6.51 7.34
CA HIS A 37 9.71 6.33 8.54
C HIS A 37 9.98 7.35 9.64
N TRP A 38 11.23 7.57 10.03
CA TRP A 38 11.56 8.24 11.30
C TRP A 38 11.96 9.71 11.14
N PHE A 39 12.45 10.07 9.96
CA PHE A 39 12.99 11.39 9.67
C PHE A 39 12.37 11.93 8.40
N VAL A 40 12.16 13.25 8.36
CA VAL A 40 11.74 13.95 7.15
C VAL A 40 12.89 13.88 6.14
N ASN A 41 12.75 13.02 5.14
CA ASN A 41 13.61 13.02 3.96
C ASN A 41 13.01 13.92 2.87
N ARG A 42 13.78 14.21 1.83
CA ARG A 42 13.36 15.06 0.70
C ARG A 42 11.99 14.66 0.14
N GLN A 43 11.75 13.37 -0.01
CA GLN A 43 10.51 12.81 -0.54
C GLN A 43 9.33 12.98 0.42
N TYR A 44 9.55 12.80 1.73
CA TYR A 44 8.54 13.08 2.75
C TYR A 44 8.18 14.57 2.77
N HIS A 45 9.19 15.45 2.69
CA HIS A 45 8.96 16.89 2.62
C HIS A 45 8.16 17.30 1.38
N TRP A 46 8.55 16.80 0.21
CA TRP A 46 7.86 17.06 -1.06
C TRP A 46 6.47 16.45 -1.14
N ARG A 47 6.24 15.34 -0.45
CA ARG A 47 4.89 14.80 -0.30
C ARG A 47 3.94 15.85 0.28
N HIS A 48 4.36 16.66 1.24
CA HIS A 48 3.52 17.74 1.77
C HIS A 48 3.19 18.82 0.74
N HIS A 49 4.11 19.08 -0.20
CA HIS A 49 3.88 20.02 -1.29
C HIS A 49 2.90 19.48 -2.34
N PHE A 50 2.91 18.17 -2.58
CA PHE A 50 2.02 17.52 -3.55
C PHE A 50 0.67 17.07 -2.95
N ASP A 51 0.64 16.78 -1.66
CA ASP A 51 -0.58 16.52 -0.89
C ASP A 51 -1.21 17.85 -0.42
N ASN A 52 -2.28 17.78 0.38
CA ASN A 52 -2.96 18.97 0.88
C ASN A 52 -2.05 19.78 1.82
N GLN A 53 -1.58 20.95 1.38
CA GLN A 53 -0.67 21.82 2.13
C GLN A 53 -1.22 22.24 3.50
N ASP A 54 -2.55 22.38 3.64
CA ASP A 54 -3.20 22.79 4.89
C ASP A 54 -3.20 21.70 5.99
N ALA A 55 -2.79 20.47 5.66
CA ALA A 55 -2.87 19.34 6.59
C ALA A 55 -1.58 19.10 7.39
N TYR A 56 -0.46 19.77 7.10
CA TYR A 56 0.86 19.34 7.60
C TYR A 56 1.58 20.41 8.44
N PHE A 57 2.13 20.00 9.59
CA PHE A 57 2.93 20.87 10.44
C PHE A 57 4.43 20.67 10.13
N CYS A 58 5.16 21.76 9.85
CA CYS A 58 6.58 21.77 9.46
C CYS A 58 7.56 21.37 10.58
N GLY A 59 7.46 20.14 11.11
CA GLY A 59 8.43 19.58 12.04
C GLY A 59 9.48 18.71 11.32
N ALA A 60 10.73 18.75 11.76
CA ALA A 60 11.80 17.86 11.24
C ALA A 60 11.60 16.37 11.59
N LEU A 61 10.60 16.05 12.43
CA LEU A 61 10.28 14.71 12.91
C LEU A 61 8.88 14.32 12.42
N THR A 62 8.79 13.24 11.63
CA THR A 62 7.51 12.69 11.13
C THR A 62 6.57 12.23 12.24
N PHE A 63 7.08 12.08 13.47
CA PHE A 63 6.35 11.59 14.63
C PHE A 63 5.12 12.44 15.00
N VAL A 64 5.21 13.76 14.90
CA VAL A 64 4.09 14.66 15.26
C VAL A 64 2.92 14.45 14.31
N ASP A 65 3.19 14.42 13.00
CA ASP A 65 2.16 14.16 12.00
C ASP A 65 1.52 12.77 12.14
N ARG A 66 2.31 11.79 12.57
CA ARG A 66 1.82 10.44 12.84
C ARG A 66 0.92 10.37 14.07
N LEU A 67 1.22 11.15 15.12
CA LEU A 67 0.36 11.20 16.30
C LEU A 67 -0.98 11.87 15.95
N MET A 68 -0.91 13.00 15.24
CA MET A 68 -2.07 13.80 14.83
C MET A 68 -2.89 13.14 13.71
N GLY A 69 -2.32 12.18 12.97
CA GLY A 69 -2.98 11.54 11.83
C GLY A 69 -3.03 12.41 10.59
N THR A 70 -2.04 13.27 10.42
CA THR A 70 -1.86 14.15 9.27
C THR A 70 -0.82 13.63 8.29
N ALA A 71 -0.03 12.61 8.65
CA ALA A 71 1.10 12.12 7.85
C ALA A 71 0.76 11.64 6.42
N LEU A 72 -0.47 11.20 6.17
CA LEU A 72 -1.00 10.92 4.83
C LEU A 72 -2.34 11.64 4.65
N SER A 73 -2.41 12.57 3.70
CA SER A 73 -3.66 13.19 3.29
C SER A 73 -4.47 12.21 2.43
N ILE A 74 -5.65 11.81 2.89
CA ILE A 74 -6.59 11.00 2.10
C ILE A 74 -7.51 11.89 1.26
N LYS A 75 -7.74 13.13 1.69
CA LYS A 75 -8.62 14.09 1.02
C LYS A 75 -8.12 14.38 -0.39
N GLY A 76 -9.02 14.30 -1.37
CA GLY A 76 -8.73 14.59 -2.78
C GLY A 76 -8.08 13.45 -3.58
N LYS A 77 -7.51 12.42 -2.91
CA LYS A 77 -6.85 11.29 -3.57
C LYS A 77 -7.83 10.39 -4.30
N THR A 78 -7.43 9.88 -5.45
CA THR A 78 -8.12 8.84 -6.20
C THR A 78 -7.69 7.46 -5.69
N ILE A 79 -8.63 6.69 -5.14
CA ILE A 79 -8.32 5.45 -4.43
C ILE A 79 -9.12 4.28 -5.00
N ALA A 80 -8.45 3.33 -5.65
CA ALA A 80 -9.10 2.15 -6.20
C ALA A 80 -9.10 1.00 -5.20
N VAL A 81 -10.24 0.33 -5.01
CA VAL A 81 -10.40 -0.76 -4.03
C VAL A 81 -10.89 -2.02 -4.72
N THR A 82 -10.13 -3.11 -4.66
CA THR A 82 -10.53 -4.42 -5.18
C THR A 82 -11.39 -5.20 -4.19
N GLY A 83 -12.23 -6.12 -4.70
CA GLY A 83 -13.22 -6.79 -3.86
C GLY A 83 -14.23 -5.78 -3.29
N ALA A 84 -14.48 -4.70 -4.03
CA ALA A 84 -15.23 -3.54 -3.56
C ALA A 84 -16.70 -3.84 -3.24
N SER A 85 -17.30 -4.88 -3.84
CA SER A 85 -18.65 -5.33 -3.50
C SER A 85 -18.71 -6.20 -2.24
N GLY A 86 -17.57 -6.61 -1.68
CA GLY A 86 -17.52 -7.37 -0.43
C GLY A 86 -17.76 -6.50 0.80
N THR A 87 -18.00 -7.12 1.96
CA THR A 87 -18.31 -6.44 3.23
C THR A 87 -17.24 -5.41 3.61
N LEU A 88 -15.97 -5.81 3.61
CA LEU A 88 -14.86 -4.92 3.92
C LEU A 88 -14.61 -3.90 2.80
N GLY A 89 -14.76 -4.31 1.53
CA GLY A 89 -14.60 -3.41 0.38
C GLY A 89 -15.56 -2.22 0.47
N ARG A 90 -16.86 -2.48 0.68
CA ARG A 90 -17.87 -1.42 0.87
C ARG A 90 -17.56 -0.53 2.07
N SER A 91 -17.11 -1.11 3.18
CA SER A 91 -16.74 -0.36 4.39
C SER A 91 -15.52 0.54 4.16
N LEU A 92 -14.53 0.08 3.39
CA LEU A 92 -13.38 0.89 2.98
C LEU A 92 -13.83 2.04 2.07
N LEU A 93 -14.66 1.78 1.05
CA LEU A 93 -15.19 2.81 0.16
C LEU A 93 -15.94 3.90 0.93
N LEU A 94 -16.79 3.50 1.90
CA LEU A 94 -17.49 4.40 2.81
C LEU A 94 -16.51 5.33 3.53
N HIS A 95 -15.55 4.77 4.28
CA HIS A 95 -14.64 5.60 5.08
C HIS A 95 -13.69 6.45 4.24
N LEU A 96 -13.25 5.96 3.08
CA LEU A 96 -12.45 6.74 2.14
C LEU A 96 -13.26 7.93 1.61
N ARG A 97 -14.50 7.71 1.19
CA ARG A 97 -15.41 8.78 0.72
C ARG A 97 -15.68 9.81 1.80
N THR A 98 -16.00 9.38 3.03
CA THR A 98 -16.25 10.30 4.15
C THR A 98 -15.01 11.08 4.58
N THR A 99 -13.81 10.56 4.29
CA THR A 99 -12.54 11.27 4.52
C THR A 99 -12.18 12.21 3.34
N GLY A 100 -13.07 12.35 2.36
CA GLY A 100 -12.91 13.26 1.23
C GLY A 100 -12.09 12.70 0.08
N ALA A 101 -11.84 11.39 0.03
CA ALA A 101 -11.23 10.76 -1.14
C ALA A 101 -12.23 10.63 -2.31
N LYS A 102 -11.69 10.27 -3.48
CA LYS A 102 -12.42 9.92 -4.69
C LYS A 102 -12.27 8.41 -4.94
N PRO A 103 -13.01 7.55 -4.23
CA PRO A 103 -12.84 6.12 -4.34
C PRO A 103 -13.41 5.58 -5.66
N ILE A 104 -12.78 4.52 -6.18
CA ILE A 104 -13.21 3.73 -7.34
C ILE A 104 -13.36 2.28 -6.90
N ALA A 105 -14.53 1.70 -7.15
CA ALA A 105 -14.84 0.32 -6.84
C ALA A 105 -14.36 -0.60 -7.97
N LEU A 106 -13.44 -1.51 -7.67
CA LEU A 106 -13.01 -2.58 -8.58
C LEU A 106 -13.66 -3.90 -8.15
N THR A 107 -14.56 -4.44 -8.97
CA THR A 107 -15.32 -5.65 -8.64
C THR A 107 -15.50 -6.57 -9.83
N SER A 108 -15.70 -7.87 -9.59
CA SER A 108 -16.14 -8.82 -10.61
C SER A 108 -17.66 -8.87 -10.79
N SER A 109 -18.40 -8.26 -9.86
CA SER A 109 -19.86 -8.13 -9.93
C SER A 109 -20.31 -7.31 -11.14
N THR A 110 -21.48 -7.64 -11.67
CA THR A 110 -22.18 -6.85 -12.69
C THR A 110 -22.91 -5.64 -12.09
N GLU A 111 -23.13 -5.63 -10.78
CA GLU A 111 -23.83 -4.56 -10.08
C GLU A 111 -22.92 -3.38 -9.78
N THR A 112 -23.48 -2.17 -9.83
CA THR A 112 -22.81 -0.97 -9.35
C THR A 112 -22.68 -1.00 -7.84
N VAL A 113 -21.53 -0.55 -7.32
CA VAL A 113 -21.29 -0.54 -5.88
C VAL A 113 -21.85 0.75 -5.29
N THR A 114 -22.76 0.61 -4.34
CA THR A 114 -23.30 1.71 -3.53
C THR A 114 -22.81 1.61 -2.09
N VAL A 115 -22.71 2.76 -1.43
CA VAL A 115 -22.45 2.87 0.01
C VAL A 115 -23.43 3.85 0.63
N THR A 116 -23.86 3.60 1.86
CA THR A 116 -24.79 4.50 2.57
C THR A 116 -24.02 5.53 3.39
N ILE A 117 -24.24 6.82 3.13
CA ILE A 117 -23.62 7.94 3.83
C ILE A 117 -24.75 8.82 4.38
N ASN A 118 -24.78 9.00 5.70
CA ASN A 118 -25.82 9.80 6.38
C ASN A 118 -27.26 9.40 6.01
N GLY A 119 -27.51 8.11 5.76
CA GLY A 119 -28.82 7.58 5.37
C GLY A 119 -29.10 7.61 3.86
N GLU A 120 -28.24 8.23 3.05
CA GLU A 120 -28.39 8.29 1.59
C GLU A 120 -27.50 7.26 0.90
N ASN A 121 -28.03 6.60 -0.14
CA ASN A 121 -27.26 5.67 -0.95
C ASN A 121 -26.47 6.43 -2.02
N VAL A 122 -25.15 6.42 -1.90
CA VAL A 122 -24.21 7.06 -2.82
C VAL A 122 -23.59 6.00 -3.72
N THR A 123 -23.74 6.17 -5.03
CA THR A 123 -23.09 5.32 -6.02
C THR A 123 -21.60 5.64 -6.12
N ILE A 124 -20.76 4.62 -6.07
CA ILE A 124 -19.32 4.73 -6.27
C ILE A 124 -18.99 4.41 -7.74
N PRO A 125 -18.13 5.20 -8.41
CA PRO A 125 -17.61 4.85 -9.72
C PRO A 125 -17.08 3.42 -9.71
N THR A 126 -17.71 2.55 -10.52
CA THR A 126 -17.47 1.11 -10.47
C THR A 126 -16.87 0.66 -11.80
N VAL A 127 -15.75 -0.05 -11.72
CA VAL A 127 -15.09 -0.70 -12.86
C VAL A 127 -15.14 -2.21 -12.64
N ARG A 128 -15.71 -2.91 -13.62
CA ARG A 128 -15.75 -4.35 -13.64
C ARG A 128 -14.42 -4.91 -14.12
N TRP A 129 -13.93 -5.96 -13.47
CA TRP A 129 -12.72 -6.68 -13.88
C TRP A 129 -12.79 -8.14 -13.42
N GLN A 130 -11.89 -8.98 -13.93
CA GLN A 130 -11.80 -10.39 -13.54
C GLN A 130 -10.35 -10.83 -13.32
N ILE A 131 -10.19 -11.87 -12.49
CA ILE A 131 -8.89 -12.50 -12.24
C ILE A 131 -8.39 -13.12 -13.55
N GLY A 132 -7.12 -12.87 -13.89
CA GLY A 132 -6.53 -13.22 -15.18
C GLY A 132 -6.55 -12.09 -16.21
N ASN A 133 -7.40 -11.06 -15.98
CA ASN A 133 -7.51 -9.88 -16.84
C ASN A 133 -7.02 -8.61 -16.13
N GLU A 134 -6.05 -8.74 -15.21
CA GLU A 134 -5.55 -7.60 -14.43
C GLU A 134 -5.05 -6.45 -15.33
N THR A 135 -4.50 -6.77 -16.51
CA THR A 135 -3.96 -5.81 -17.48
C THR A 135 -5.00 -4.84 -18.04
N GLU A 136 -6.29 -5.20 -18.05
CA GLU A 136 -7.39 -4.32 -18.48
C GLU A 136 -7.48 -3.06 -17.60
N LEU A 137 -6.97 -3.13 -16.35
CA LEU A 137 -6.98 -2.00 -15.42
C LEU A 137 -5.80 -1.03 -15.63
N ALA A 138 -4.86 -1.29 -16.55
CA ALA A 138 -3.64 -0.51 -16.70
C ALA A 138 -3.88 1.00 -16.84
N GLN A 139 -4.77 1.40 -17.76
CA GLN A 139 -5.08 2.81 -18.01
C GLN A 139 -5.76 3.49 -16.81
N LEU A 140 -6.54 2.74 -16.04
CA LEU A 140 -7.17 3.24 -14.82
C LEU A 140 -6.11 3.51 -13.74
N LEU A 141 -5.19 2.54 -13.54
CA LEU A 141 -4.17 2.59 -12.49
C LEU A 141 -3.18 3.75 -12.65
N GLU A 142 -2.97 4.27 -13.87
CA GLU A 142 -2.21 5.50 -14.11
C GLU A 142 -2.75 6.68 -13.28
N LYS A 143 -4.07 6.79 -13.17
CA LYS A 143 -4.79 7.90 -12.50
C LYS A 143 -5.02 7.66 -11.01
N VAL A 144 -4.69 6.48 -10.50
CA VAL A 144 -4.91 6.09 -9.11
C VAL A 144 -3.73 6.52 -8.26
N ASP A 145 -4.01 7.19 -7.14
CA ASP A 145 -3.02 7.52 -6.13
C ASP A 145 -2.80 6.35 -5.17
N ILE A 146 -3.88 5.70 -4.73
CA ILE A 146 -3.77 4.56 -3.80
C ILE A 146 -4.53 3.36 -4.33
N LEU A 147 -3.85 2.22 -4.49
CA LEU A 147 -4.47 0.95 -4.83
C LEU A 147 -4.63 0.08 -3.58
N VAL A 148 -5.87 -0.30 -3.26
CA VAL A 148 -6.18 -1.22 -2.16
C VAL A 148 -6.50 -2.60 -2.71
N LEU A 149 -5.60 -3.55 -2.46
CA LEU A 149 -5.71 -4.95 -2.83
C LEU A 149 -6.41 -5.71 -1.72
N ASN A 150 -7.73 -5.89 -1.85
CA ASN A 150 -8.61 -6.42 -0.81
C ASN A 150 -9.44 -7.63 -1.25
N HIS A 151 -9.53 -7.93 -2.54
CA HIS A 151 -10.24 -9.12 -3.02
C HIS A 151 -9.66 -10.41 -2.40
N GLY A 152 -10.52 -11.41 -2.25
CA GLY A 152 -10.15 -12.69 -1.68
C GLY A 152 -11.29 -13.71 -1.69
N VAL A 153 -10.94 -14.97 -1.47
CA VAL A 153 -11.84 -16.11 -1.30
C VAL A 153 -11.38 -16.96 -0.13
N ASN A 154 -12.32 -17.73 0.42
CA ASN A 154 -12.06 -18.72 1.45
C ASN A 154 -12.77 -20.01 1.02
N VAL A 155 -12.00 -21.07 0.79
CA VAL A 155 -12.50 -22.41 0.42
C VAL A 155 -12.62 -23.33 1.65
N HIS A 156 -12.53 -22.74 2.85
CA HIS A 156 -12.70 -23.40 4.14
C HIS A 156 -11.81 -24.64 4.29
N GLY A 157 -12.41 -25.83 4.42
CA GLY A 157 -11.72 -27.11 4.60
C GLY A 157 -11.45 -27.87 3.30
N GLU A 158 -11.76 -27.29 2.14
CA GLU A 158 -11.49 -27.95 0.85
C GLU A 158 -10.00 -28.14 0.60
N ARG A 159 -9.67 -29.22 -0.11
CA ARG A 159 -8.29 -29.64 -0.42
C ARG A 159 -8.12 -30.15 -1.86
N THR A 160 -9.13 -29.95 -2.72
CA THR A 160 -9.06 -30.36 -4.12
C THR A 160 -8.04 -29.52 -4.89
N ALA A 161 -7.57 -30.02 -6.04
CA ALA A 161 -6.64 -29.29 -6.88
C ALA A 161 -7.23 -27.93 -7.31
N GLU A 162 -8.52 -27.90 -7.64
CA GLU A 162 -9.26 -26.71 -8.03
C GLU A 162 -9.36 -25.70 -6.88
N ALA A 163 -9.58 -26.17 -5.64
CA ALA A 163 -9.64 -25.32 -4.46
C ALA A 163 -8.27 -24.70 -4.13
N ILE A 164 -7.19 -25.48 -4.29
CA ILE A 164 -5.81 -25.01 -4.15
C ILE A 164 -5.53 -23.93 -5.19
N GLU A 165 -5.73 -24.24 -6.48
CA GLU A 165 -5.48 -23.30 -7.57
C GLU A 165 -6.29 -22.03 -7.39
N ARG A 166 -7.60 -22.14 -7.14
CA ARG A 166 -8.48 -20.99 -6.92
C ARG A 166 -8.00 -20.12 -5.75
N SER A 167 -7.60 -20.72 -4.63
CA SER A 167 -7.10 -19.98 -3.47
C SER A 167 -5.85 -19.18 -3.81
N TYR A 168 -4.88 -19.77 -4.50
CA TYR A 168 -3.65 -19.06 -4.91
C TYR A 168 -3.90 -18.03 -6.00
N GLN A 169 -4.69 -18.36 -7.03
CA GLN A 169 -5.03 -17.43 -8.11
C GLN A 169 -5.67 -16.16 -7.57
N VAL A 170 -6.64 -16.32 -6.67
CA VAL A 170 -7.38 -15.19 -6.12
C VAL A 170 -6.60 -14.46 -5.01
N ASN A 171 -6.14 -15.17 -3.99
CA ASN A 171 -5.61 -14.53 -2.77
C ASN A 171 -4.15 -14.11 -2.88
N ALA A 172 -3.39 -14.61 -3.87
CA ALA A 172 -1.97 -14.31 -4.01
C ALA A 172 -1.61 -13.80 -5.41
N LEU A 173 -1.81 -14.59 -6.46
CA LEU A 173 -1.32 -14.28 -7.81
C LEU A 173 -1.99 -13.04 -8.40
N SER A 174 -3.31 -12.91 -8.28
CA SER A 174 -4.04 -11.74 -8.78
C SER A 174 -3.63 -10.45 -8.07
N GLY A 175 -3.53 -10.50 -6.74
CA GLY A 175 -3.01 -9.38 -5.94
C GLY A 175 -1.59 -8.98 -6.35
N TRP A 176 -0.71 -9.96 -6.56
CA TRP A 176 0.65 -9.72 -7.05
C TRP A 176 0.67 -9.05 -8.43
N ARG A 177 -0.07 -9.59 -9.41
CA ARG A 177 -0.15 -9.02 -10.76
C ARG A 177 -0.66 -7.58 -10.76
N LEU A 178 -1.70 -7.27 -9.98
CA LEU A 178 -2.20 -5.90 -9.84
C LEU A 178 -1.21 -4.96 -9.14
N MET A 179 -0.50 -5.46 -8.12
CA MET A 179 0.53 -4.69 -7.45
C MET A 179 1.63 -4.30 -8.44
N GLU A 180 2.20 -5.25 -9.16
CA GLU A 180 3.25 -4.97 -10.14
C GLU A 180 2.77 -4.04 -11.27
N LEU A 181 1.54 -4.25 -11.77
CA LEU A 181 0.94 -3.36 -12.76
C LEU A 181 0.82 -1.92 -12.25
N PHE A 182 0.44 -1.72 -10.98
CA PHE A 182 0.37 -0.40 -10.37
C PHE A 182 1.75 0.20 -10.14
N LEU A 183 2.72 -0.59 -9.65
CA LEU A 183 4.09 -0.12 -9.42
C LEU A 183 4.76 0.35 -10.71
N ALA A 184 4.43 -0.24 -11.87
CA ALA A 184 4.89 0.21 -13.18
C ALA A 184 4.36 1.60 -13.60
N THR A 185 3.37 2.15 -12.89
CA THR A 185 2.87 3.53 -13.08
C THR A 185 3.67 4.57 -12.29
N VAL A 186 4.58 4.14 -11.40
CA VAL A 186 5.38 5.05 -10.58
C VAL A 186 6.60 5.51 -11.37
N ARG A 187 6.53 6.68 -12.02
CA ARG A 187 7.56 7.14 -12.97
C ARG A 187 8.15 8.50 -12.61
N THR A 188 7.39 9.34 -11.92
CA THR A 188 7.78 10.71 -11.57
C THR A 188 8.05 10.86 -10.09
N ASN A 189 8.74 11.94 -9.69
CA ASN A 189 8.91 12.31 -8.28
C ASN A 189 7.57 12.46 -7.55
N LYS A 190 6.55 12.99 -8.24
CA LYS A 190 5.19 13.08 -7.69
C LYS A 190 4.64 11.69 -7.40
N ASP A 191 4.79 10.75 -8.32
CA ASP A 191 4.32 9.38 -8.13
C ASP A 191 5.01 8.71 -6.94
N ILE A 192 6.34 8.82 -6.84
CA ILE A 192 7.13 8.25 -5.72
C ILE A 192 6.64 8.80 -4.37
N ALA A 193 6.30 10.09 -4.32
CA ALA A 193 5.83 10.75 -3.09
C ALA A 193 4.35 10.46 -2.77
N CYS A 194 3.50 10.31 -3.78
CA CYS A 194 2.05 10.33 -3.61
C CYS A 194 1.37 8.96 -3.76
N LYS A 195 1.95 8.05 -4.57
CA LYS A 195 1.34 6.75 -4.84
C LYS A 195 1.60 5.76 -3.70
N GLU A 196 0.60 4.95 -3.38
CA GLU A 196 0.73 3.86 -2.41
C GLU A 196 -0.06 2.61 -2.80
N VAL A 197 0.39 1.43 -2.34
CA VAL A 197 -0.38 0.19 -2.41
C VAL A 197 -0.71 -0.29 -1.01
N TRP A 198 -1.96 -0.64 -0.73
CA TRP A 198 -2.38 -1.23 0.54
C TRP A 198 -2.84 -2.66 0.28
N VAL A 199 -2.14 -3.64 0.85
CA VAL A 199 -2.38 -5.05 0.58
C VAL A 199 -3.05 -5.71 1.79
N ASN A 200 -4.27 -6.20 1.61
CA ASN A 200 -4.99 -6.98 2.61
C ASN A 200 -4.43 -8.40 2.65
N THR A 201 -3.55 -8.64 3.63
CA THR A 201 -3.02 -9.95 3.91
C THR A 201 -3.96 -10.65 4.89
N SER A 202 -3.53 -10.91 6.13
CA SER A 202 -4.35 -11.49 7.19
C SER A 202 -3.51 -11.62 8.47
N GLU A 203 -4.14 -11.68 9.64
CA GLU A 203 -3.47 -12.20 10.85
C GLU A 203 -2.98 -13.65 10.69
N ALA A 204 -3.52 -14.37 9.69
CA ALA A 204 -3.09 -15.71 9.29
C ALA A 204 -1.57 -15.80 9.01
N GLU A 205 -0.91 -14.68 8.72
CA GLU A 205 0.55 -14.64 8.56
C GLU A 205 1.33 -15.15 9.78
N VAL A 206 0.77 -15.01 10.98
CA VAL A 206 1.43 -15.41 12.25
C VAL A 206 0.51 -16.17 13.21
N SER A 207 -0.73 -16.45 12.80
CA SER A 207 -1.71 -17.14 13.64
C SER A 207 -2.56 -18.10 12.79
N PRO A 208 -3.16 -19.15 13.40
CA PRO A 208 -4.12 -19.98 12.69
C PRO A 208 -5.41 -19.20 12.41
N ALA A 209 -5.94 -19.35 11.20
CA ALA A 209 -7.27 -18.88 10.81
C ALA A 209 -8.28 -20.04 10.68
N PHE A 210 -7.84 -21.28 10.96
CA PHE A 210 -8.62 -22.51 10.84
C PHE A 210 -9.18 -22.72 9.42
N SER A 211 -8.43 -22.25 8.42
CA SER A 211 -8.70 -22.49 7.01
C SER A 211 -7.37 -22.67 6.27
N PRO A 212 -6.93 -23.92 6.05
CA PRO A 212 -5.57 -24.19 5.59
C PRO A 212 -5.20 -23.48 4.28
N LEU A 213 -6.05 -23.57 3.24
CA LEU A 213 -5.74 -22.95 1.95
C LEU A 213 -5.82 -21.41 1.98
N TYR A 214 -6.72 -20.84 2.79
CA TYR A 214 -6.74 -19.40 3.03
C TYR A 214 -5.45 -18.94 3.71
N GLU A 215 -5.00 -19.65 4.75
CA GLU A 215 -3.76 -19.34 5.46
C GLU A 215 -2.53 -19.43 4.55
N LEU A 216 -2.39 -20.52 3.80
CA LEU A 216 -1.27 -20.73 2.88
C LEU A 216 -1.19 -19.64 1.82
N SER A 217 -2.32 -19.33 1.18
CA SER A 217 -2.38 -18.30 0.14
C SER A 217 -2.14 -16.89 0.68
N LYS A 218 -2.68 -16.54 1.87
CA LYS A 218 -2.43 -15.24 2.51
C LYS A 218 -1.01 -15.10 3.05
N ARG A 219 -0.40 -16.17 3.59
CA ARG A 219 1.02 -16.20 3.97
C ARG A 219 1.92 -15.96 2.77
N THR A 220 1.64 -16.65 1.66
CA THR A 220 2.37 -16.47 0.39
C THR A 220 2.33 -15.02 -0.08
N LEU A 221 1.14 -14.42 -0.19
CA LEU A 221 1.03 -13.00 -0.55
C LEU A 221 1.78 -12.10 0.44
N GLY A 222 1.65 -12.39 1.74
CA GLY A 222 2.33 -11.65 2.80
C GLY A 222 3.85 -11.60 2.61
N ASP A 223 4.47 -12.76 2.37
CA ASP A 223 5.91 -12.86 2.17
C ASP A 223 6.36 -12.21 0.85
N TRP A 224 5.58 -12.35 -0.22
CA TRP A 224 5.87 -11.68 -1.49
C TRP A 224 5.83 -10.16 -1.36
N VAL A 225 4.87 -9.61 -0.62
CA VAL A 225 4.83 -8.17 -0.31
C VAL A 225 6.04 -7.75 0.52
N THR A 226 6.45 -8.56 1.51
CA THR A 226 7.65 -8.28 2.32
C THR A 226 8.92 -8.29 1.49
N LEU A 227 9.05 -9.21 0.54
CA LEU A 227 10.15 -9.27 -0.41
C LEU A 227 10.14 -8.03 -1.33
N ARG A 228 8.99 -7.71 -1.93
CA ARG A 228 8.86 -6.61 -2.89
C ARG A 228 9.08 -5.23 -2.27
N ARG A 229 8.83 -5.07 -0.97
CA ARG A 229 9.13 -3.84 -0.23
C ARG A 229 10.61 -3.46 -0.22
N LEU A 230 11.52 -4.39 -0.48
CA LEU A 230 12.96 -4.11 -0.49
C LEU A 230 13.36 -3.14 -1.61
N ASP A 231 12.62 -3.11 -2.72
CA ASP A 231 12.91 -2.35 -3.93
C ASP A 231 11.66 -1.69 -4.54
N ALA A 232 10.60 -1.51 -3.75
CA ALA A 232 9.37 -0.87 -4.20
C ALA A 232 9.59 0.63 -4.52
N PRO A 233 9.10 1.13 -5.66
CA PRO A 233 9.27 2.54 -6.07
C PRO A 233 8.35 3.49 -5.29
N CYS A 234 7.36 2.97 -4.56
CA CYS A 234 6.45 3.73 -3.72
C CYS A 234 6.13 2.97 -2.42
N ILE A 235 5.30 3.57 -1.57
CA ILE A 235 4.94 2.96 -0.28
C ILE A 235 4.04 1.75 -0.50
N ILE A 236 4.37 0.61 0.12
CA ILE A 236 3.47 -0.55 0.22
C ILE A 236 3.10 -0.78 1.69
N ARG A 237 1.81 -0.73 2.03
CA ARG A 237 1.26 -1.02 3.35
C ARG A 237 0.67 -2.43 3.38
N LYS A 238 0.86 -3.17 4.48
CA LYS A 238 0.20 -4.45 4.75
C LYS A 238 -0.95 -4.18 5.70
N LEU A 239 -2.12 -4.73 5.41
CA LEU A 239 -3.28 -4.73 6.29
C LEU A 239 -3.40 -6.13 6.91
N ILE A 240 -3.04 -6.25 8.18
CA ILE A 240 -3.03 -7.48 8.95
C ILE A 240 -4.31 -7.50 9.76
N LEU A 241 -5.36 -8.04 9.15
CA LEU A 241 -6.71 -7.96 9.67
C LEU A 241 -7.08 -9.26 10.39
N GLY A 242 -7.68 -9.11 11.56
CA GLY A 242 -8.28 -10.21 12.32
C GLY A 242 -9.69 -10.57 11.86
N PRO A 243 -10.38 -11.44 12.61
CA PRO A 243 -11.63 -12.03 12.16
C PRO A 243 -12.77 -11.01 12.22
N PHE A 244 -13.12 -10.45 11.07
CA PHE A 244 -14.30 -9.60 10.89
C PHE A 244 -15.43 -10.33 10.19
N LYS A 245 -16.67 -9.99 10.57
CA LYS A 245 -17.87 -10.60 10.01
C LYS A 245 -17.99 -10.29 8.52
N SER A 246 -18.05 -11.31 7.69
CA SER A 246 -18.20 -11.20 6.23
C SER A 246 -18.70 -12.50 5.62
N ASN A 247 -18.99 -12.52 4.32
CA ASN A 247 -19.31 -13.76 3.61
C ASN A 247 -18.16 -14.78 3.65
N LEU A 248 -16.91 -14.32 3.74
CA LEU A 248 -15.72 -15.19 3.84
C LEU A 248 -15.48 -15.70 5.27
N ASN A 249 -16.07 -15.04 6.27
CA ASN A 249 -15.96 -15.38 7.68
C ASN A 249 -17.26 -15.00 8.43
N PRO A 250 -18.32 -15.83 8.35
CA PRO A 250 -19.61 -15.52 8.97
C PRO A 250 -19.55 -15.41 10.50
N ILE A 251 -18.59 -16.10 11.12
CA ILE A 251 -18.37 -16.13 12.58
C ILE A 251 -17.41 -15.04 13.07
N GLY A 252 -16.97 -14.13 12.19
CA GLY A 252 -16.09 -13.03 12.55
C GLY A 252 -16.72 -12.12 13.62
N VAL A 253 -15.91 -11.72 14.60
CA VAL A 253 -16.37 -10.98 15.79
C VAL A 253 -16.24 -9.47 15.64
N MET A 254 -15.37 -9.00 14.74
CA MET A 254 -15.20 -7.58 14.45
C MET A 254 -16.18 -7.11 13.37
N SER A 255 -16.63 -5.85 13.42
CA SER A 255 -17.40 -5.27 12.31
C SER A 255 -16.48 -4.77 11.20
N ALA A 256 -16.85 -5.02 9.94
CA ALA A 256 -16.09 -4.55 8.78
C ALA A 256 -15.96 -3.01 8.74
N ASP A 257 -17.01 -2.30 9.18
CA ASP A 257 -17.01 -0.84 9.36
C ASP A 257 -15.90 -0.39 10.33
N SER A 258 -15.88 -0.95 11.55
CA SER A 258 -14.86 -0.61 12.55
C SER A 258 -13.45 -0.94 12.05
N VAL A 259 -13.29 -2.05 11.34
CA VAL A 259 -12.01 -2.46 10.76
C VAL A 259 -11.56 -1.46 9.70
N ALA A 260 -12.41 -1.13 8.74
CA ALA A 260 -12.11 -0.18 7.67
C ALA A 260 -11.79 1.23 8.24
N LYS A 261 -12.55 1.70 9.23
CA LYS A 261 -12.28 2.96 9.95
C LYS A 261 -10.90 2.98 10.57
N LYS A 262 -10.52 1.90 11.27
CA LYS A 262 -9.19 1.75 11.89
C LYS A 262 -8.08 1.69 10.84
N VAL A 263 -8.32 1.01 9.72
CA VAL A 263 -7.37 0.96 8.59
C VAL A 263 -7.09 2.35 8.04
N VAL A 264 -8.13 3.13 7.70
CA VAL A 264 -7.96 4.50 7.16
C VAL A 264 -7.25 5.39 8.18
N LYS A 265 -7.66 5.34 9.45
CA LYS A 265 -7.02 6.11 10.54
C LYS A 265 -5.56 5.73 10.77
N ALA A 266 -5.18 4.46 10.62
CA ALA A 266 -3.81 4.00 10.76
C ALA A 266 -2.96 4.43 9.55
N ALA A 267 -3.53 4.38 8.34
CA ALA A 267 -2.86 4.86 7.13
C ALA A 267 -2.59 6.37 7.20
N GLN A 268 -3.55 7.17 7.67
CA GLN A 268 -3.37 8.61 7.94
C GLN A 268 -2.24 8.92 8.93
N ARG A 269 -1.96 7.98 9.85
CA ARG A 269 -0.84 8.02 10.80
C ARG A 269 0.45 7.41 10.24
N ASP A 270 0.51 7.19 8.93
CA ASP A 270 1.61 6.55 8.22
C ASP A 270 2.03 5.16 8.75
N ALA A 271 1.11 4.41 9.38
CA ALA A 271 1.37 3.03 9.77
C ALA A 271 1.54 2.14 8.53
N ARG A 272 2.64 1.38 8.46
CA ARG A 272 2.97 0.58 7.25
C ARG A 272 2.64 -0.90 7.40
N ASN A 273 2.63 -1.37 8.63
CA ASN A 273 1.96 -2.61 9.01
C ASN A 273 0.74 -2.20 9.83
N ILE A 274 -0.43 -2.22 9.19
CA ILE A 274 -1.70 -1.82 9.79
C ILE A 274 -2.31 -3.08 10.38
N ILE A 275 -2.11 -3.28 11.68
CA ILE A 275 -2.66 -4.42 12.41
C ILE A 275 -4.02 -4.01 12.98
N VAL A 276 -5.06 -4.76 12.65
CA VAL A 276 -6.41 -4.54 13.18
C VAL A 276 -7.01 -5.89 13.53
N THR A 277 -6.78 -6.33 14.76
CA THR A 277 -7.28 -7.61 15.28
C THR A 277 -7.63 -7.48 16.76
N ILE A 278 -8.43 -8.43 17.25
CA ILE A 278 -8.67 -8.68 18.67
C ILE A 278 -7.59 -9.58 19.30
N ASN A 279 -6.78 -10.27 18.50
CA ASN A 279 -5.75 -11.17 19.00
C ASN A 279 -4.50 -10.37 19.46
N PRO A 280 -4.20 -10.32 20.77
CA PRO A 280 -3.07 -9.54 21.27
C PRO A 280 -1.72 -10.10 20.80
N ILE A 281 -1.64 -11.41 20.51
CA ILE A 281 -0.40 -12.06 20.07
C ILE A 281 0.06 -11.50 18.73
N THR A 282 -0.86 -11.22 17.81
CA THR A 282 -0.53 -10.70 16.48
C THR A 282 0.22 -9.36 16.55
N TRP A 283 -0.07 -8.51 17.54
CA TRP A 283 0.62 -7.23 17.73
C TRP A 283 2.11 -7.37 18.09
N ILE A 284 2.51 -8.53 18.61
CA ILE A 284 3.90 -8.84 18.98
C ILE A 284 4.54 -9.74 17.93
N ALA A 285 3.86 -10.83 17.57
CA ALA A 285 4.38 -11.84 16.66
C ALA A 285 4.57 -11.29 15.24
N PHE A 286 3.64 -10.47 14.74
CA PHE A 286 3.73 -9.95 13.38
C PHE A 286 4.95 -9.03 13.17
N PRO A 287 5.21 -8.01 14.01
CA PRO A 287 6.42 -7.20 13.87
C PRO A 287 7.72 -8.02 13.93
N ILE A 288 7.80 -9.01 14.81
CA ILE A 288 8.97 -9.90 14.91
C ILE A 288 9.14 -10.70 13.60
N LYS A 289 8.06 -11.35 13.12
CA LYS A 289 8.08 -12.10 11.86
C LYS A 289 8.47 -11.22 10.68
N GLU A 290 7.84 -10.05 10.54
CA GLU A 290 8.13 -9.12 9.44
C GLU A 290 9.59 -8.66 9.47
N PHE A 291 10.14 -8.37 10.66
CA PHE A 291 11.55 -8.02 10.82
C PHE A 291 12.46 -9.17 10.38
N LEU A 292 12.29 -10.37 10.93
CA LEU A 292 13.14 -11.52 10.64
C LEU A 292 13.10 -11.90 9.15
N VAL A 293 11.91 -11.97 8.55
CA VAL A 293 11.73 -12.31 7.14
C VAL A 293 12.31 -11.23 6.23
N SER A 294 12.06 -9.94 6.53
CA SER A 294 12.65 -8.84 5.74
C SER A 294 14.18 -8.84 5.81
N ARG A 295 14.76 -9.10 6.99
CA ARG A 295 16.21 -9.23 7.16
C ARG A 295 16.78 -10.41 6.39
N TYR A 296 16.11 -11.56 6.45
CA TYR A 296 16.49 -12.74 5.67
C TYR A 296 16.49 -12.43 4.18
N PHE A 297 15.38 -11.90 3.63
CA PHE A 297 15.32 -11.54 2.22
C PHE A 297 16.37 -10.51 1.82
N LYS A 298 16.62 -9.49 2.64
CA LYS A 298 17.67 -8.51 2.35
C LYS A 298 19.07 -9.11 2.29
N LEU A 299 19.36 -10.12 3.11
CA LEU A 299 20.67 -10.79 3.15
C LEU A 299 20.86 -11.79 2.00
N PHE A 300 19.78 -12.45 1.57
CA PHE A 300 19.84 -13.58 0.63
C PHE A 300 19.20 -13.30 -0.74
N SER A 301 18.87 -12.04 -1.04
CA SER A 301 18.41 -11.60 -2.37
C SER A 301 19.21 -10.41 -2.88
N ARG A 302 19.07 -10.12 -4.17
CA ARG A 302 19.70 -8.96 -4.82
C ARG A 302 18.60 -8.01 -5.31
N PRO A 303 18.86 -6.69 -5.36
CA PRO A 303 17.91 -5.76 -5.97
C PRO A 303 17.56 -6.19 -7.39
N ALA A 304 16.28 -6.11 -7.78
CA ALA A 304 15.86 -6.51 -9.13
C ALA A 304 16.62 -5.74 -10.23
N THR A 305 16.98 -4.48 -9.96
CA THR A 305 17.77 -3.62 -10.87
C THR A 305 19.23 -4.04 -11.04
N ALA A 306 19.77 -4.88 -10.16
CA ALA A 306 21.16 -5.33 -10.23
C ALA A 306 21.40 -6.40 -11.33
N ALA A 307 20.33 -6.94 -11.91
CA ALA A 307 20.39 -7.97 -12.94
C ALA A 307 20.25 -7.38 -14.37
N HIS A 308 21.17 -6.50 -14.79
CA HIS A 308 21.63 -6.43 -16.19
C HIS A 308 22.86 -5.51 -16.36
N PRO A 309 24.06 -6.11 -16.42
CA PRO A 309 25.11 -5.60 -17.29
C PRO A 309 25.67 -6.75 -18.13
N ALA A 310 24.93 -7.18 -19.16
CA ALA A 310 25.44 -7.90 -20.34
C ALA A 310 24.29 -8.42 -21.19
N GLN A 311 23.85 -7.62 -22.16
CA GLN A 311 23.32 -8.09 -23.45
C GLN A 311 23.15 -6.86 -24.37
N THR A 312 24.26 -6.23 -24.71
CA THR A 312 24.29 -5.15 -25.73
C THR A 312 25.50 -5.29 -26.65
N LYS A 313 25.98 -6.52 -26.86
CA LYS A 313 27.02 -6.84 -27.86
C LYS A 313 26.74 -8.17 -28.54
N SER A 314 25.73 -8.25 -29.41
CA SER A 314 25.68 -9.25 -30.49
C SER A 314 24.63 -8.94 -31.57
N VAL A 315 24.55 -7.71 -32.09
CA VAL A 315 23.79 -7.44 -33.34
C VAL A 315 24.59 -6.56 -34.32
N ALA A 316 25.92 -6.59 -34.23
CA ALA A 316 26.81 -5.96 -35.20
C ALA A 316 27.84 -6.99 -35.70
N ALA A 317 27.36 -8.12 -36.21
CA ALA A 317 28.15 -9.12 -36.92
C ALA A 317 27.23 -10.08 -37.68
N ASN A 318 26.38 -9.55 -38.57
CA ASN A 318 25.79 -10.31 -39.69
C ASN A 318 25.08 -9.35 -40.65
N ARG A 319 25.89 -8.49 -41.28
CA ARG A 319 25.58 -7.85 -42.57
C ARG A 319 26.89 -7.83 -43.32
N ASP A 320 27.25 -9.00 -43.85
CA ASP A 320 28.19 -9.22 -44.93
C ASP A 320 28.17 -10.72 -45.23
N ARG A 321 27.14 -11.14 -45.96
CA ARG A 321 27.05 -12.35 -46.79
C ARG A 321 25.77 -12.30 -47.60
#